data_AF-A0A235J7E0-F1
#
_entry.id   AF-A0A235J7E0-F1
#
_cell.length_a   1.000
_cell.length_b   1.000
_cell.length_c   1.000
_cell.angle_alpha   90.00
_cell.angle_beta   90.00
_cell.angle_gamma   90.00
#
_symmetry.space_group_name_H-M   'P 1'
#
loop_
_entity.id
_entity.type
_entity.pdbx_description
1 polymer ?
#
loop_
_entity_poly.entity_id
_entity_poly.type
_entity_poly.pdbx_seq_one_letter_code
_entity_poly.pdbx_strand_id
1 'polypeptide(L)'
;MFLVTGATGGIGRRVVRLLRQREQSVRAFVRLTSRYSELEHRGAEIFIGDLLHEKDIQKATQGVKYIISAHGSDSDALSLDYRANIELIDQAKSNGVEHFVFISVLGADRGYEDAPVFKAKRAVERYLEASGLNYTILRPSGLASNLLPLVERFRETGLYLLIGDRKNRTSIVSTDDLARIVVDSVTVAGARNQILPVGGPEILLREDIPRIFGRIFVKEPVIINSPLFLIDGLQGALGLFNPQIQKALGTYRTLLANEFFCTKDEIANLEAIFNFQLETLDNFLRRYLAV
;
A
#
# COMPACT_ATOMS: atom_id res chain seq x y z
N MET A 1 -15.87 13.45 -10.27
CA MET A 1 -15.07 12.37 -10.90
C MET A 1 -13.82 12.12 -10.07
N PHE A 2 -13.47 10.86 -9.83
CA PHE A 2 -12.23 10.43 -9.18
C PHE A 2 -11.16 10.09 -10.22
N LEU A 3 -9.89 10.39 -9.93
CA LEU A 3 -8.73 9.80 -10.61
C LEU A 3 -8.04 8.83 -9.66
N VAL A 4 -7.83 7.59 -10.09
CA VAL A 4 -7.06 6.60 -9.34
C VAL A 4 -5.80 6.25 -10.14
N THR A 5 -4.64 6.53 -9.58
CA THR A 5 -3.35 6.05 -10.11
C THR A 5 -2.94 4.76 -9.42
N GLY A 6 -2.19 3.89 -10.11
CA GLY A 6 -1.95 2.53 -9.63
C GLY A 6 -3.23 1.69 -9.61
N ALA A 7 -4.19 2.00 -10.49
CA ALA A 7 -5.53 1.42 -10.51
C ALA A 7 -5.56 -0.10 -10.72
N THR A 8 -4.51 -0.67 -11.30
CA THR A 8 -4.36 -2.12 -11.53
C THR A 8 -3.61 -2.83 -10.41
N GLY A 9 -3.07 -2.08 -9.44
CA GLY A 9 -2.41 -2.62 -8.25
C GLY A 9 -3.39 -3.18 -7.22
N GLY A 10 -2.84 -3.84 -6.19
CA GLY A 10 -3.63 -4.53 -5.17
C GLY A 10 -4.66 -3.65 -4.45
N ILE A 11 -4.30 -2.40 -4.13
CA ILE A 11 -5.21 -1.42 -3.52
C ILE A 11 -6.04 -0.69 -4.56
N GLY A 12 -5.41 -0.16 -5.62
CA GLY A 12 -6.10 0.62 -6.66
C GLY A 12 -7.30 -0.11 -7.27
N ARG A 13 -7.18 -1.42 -7.54
CA ARG A 13 -8.30 -2.20 -8.10
C ARG A 13 -9.49 -2.30 -7.16
N ARG A 14 -9.23 -2.41 -5.84
CA ARG A 14 -10.27 -2.47 -4.81
C ARG A 14 -10.94 -1.11 -4.66
N VAL A 15 -10.17 -0.03 -4.71
CA VAL A 15 -10.67 1.35 -4.71
C VAL A 15 -11.59 1.60 -5.91
N VAL A 16 -11.13 1.28 -7.14
CA VAL A 16 -11.96 1.43 -8.35
C VAL A 16 -13.25 0.61 -8.23
N ARG A 17 -13.16 -0.65 -7.77
CA ARG A 17 -14.33 -1.50 -7.54
C ARG A 17 -15.32 -0.86 -6.56
N LEU A 18 -14.86 -0.37 -5.41
CA LEU A 18 -15.72 0.27 -4.41
C LEU A 18 -16.35 1.56 -4.93
N LEU A 19 -15.60 2.40 -5.64
CA LEU A 19 -16.13 3.61 -6.26
C LEU A 19 -17.24 3.29 -7.26
N ARG A 20 -17.05 2.30 -8.14
CA ARG A 20 -18.07 1.87 -9.10
C ARG A 20 -19.29 1.25 -8.43
N GLN A 21 -19.11 0.46 -7.38
CA GLN A 21 -20.21 -0.08 -6.56
C GLN A 21 -21.05 1.02 -5.89
N ARG A 22 -20.43 2.17 -5.59
CA ARG A 22 -21.10 3.36 -5.06
C ARG A 22 -21.52 4.35 -6.15
N GLU A 23 -21.57 3.88 -7.40
CA GLU A 23 -21.97 4.64 -8.59
C GLU A 23 -21.16 5.93 -8.85
N GLN A 24 -19.94 6.01 -8.29
CA GLN A 24 -19.05 7.14 -8.49
C GLN A 24 -18.29 7.02 -9.81
N SER A 25 -18.23 8.11 -10.57
CA SER A 25 -17.40 8.19 -11.78
C SER A 25 -15.92 8.15 -11.43
N VAL A 26 -15.19 7.21 -12.02
CA VAL A 26 -13.77 7.00 -11.78
C VAL A 26 -13.02 6.85 -13.09
N ARG A 27 -11.95 7.63 -13.22
CA ARG A 27 -10.90 7.49 -14.21
C ARG A 27 -9.77 6.64 -13.62
N ALA A 28 -9.54 5.49 -14.21
CA ALA A 28 -8.44 4.59 -13.85
C ALA A 28 -7.22 4.91 -14.73
N PHE A 29 -6.16 5.46 -14.14
CA PHE A 29 -4.89 5.66 -14.83
C PHE A 29 -4.14 4.33 -14.88
N VAL A 30 -3.91 3.83 -16.09
CA VAL A 30 -3.28 2.54 -16.33
C VAL A 30 -2.17 2.64 -17.37
N ARG A 31 -1.18 1.75 -17.29
CA ARG A 31 -0.19 1.60 -18.35
C ARG A 31 -0.78 0.71 -19.43
N LEU A 32 -0.37 0.92 -20.69
CA LEU A 32 -0.83 0.11 -21.83
C LEU A 32 -0.62 -1.40 -21.61
N THR A 33 0.47 -1.78 -20.95
CA THR A 33 0.84 -3.17 -20.65
C THR A 33 0.10 -3.78 -19.45
N SER A 34 -0.74 -3.00 -18.76
CA SER A 34 -1.45 -3.48 -17.57
C SER A 34 -2.67 -4.32 -17.94
N ARG A 35 -3.06 -5.25 -17.07
CA ARG A 35 -4.34 -5.96 -17.17
C ARG A 35 -5.45 -5.13 -16.52
N TYR A 36 -6.19 -4.36 -17.32
CA TYR A 36 -7.25 -3.43 -16.84
C TYR A 36 -8.66 -3.80 -17.29
N SER A 37 -8.86 -4.92 -17.99
CA SER A 37 -10.18 -5.34 -18.50
C SER A 37 -11.25 -5.43 -17.42
N GLU A 38 -10.91 -5.89 -16.22
CA GLU A 38 -11.85 -5.93 -15.10
C GLU A 38 -12.32 -4.53 -14.68
N LEU A 39 -11.44 -3.52 -14.73
CA LEU A 39 -11.80 -2.15 -14.36
C LEU A 39 -12.79 -1.57 -15.39
N GLU A 40 -12.54 -1.83 -16.67
CA GLU A 40 -13.41 -1.44 -17.77
C GLU A 40 -14.78 -2.12 -17.68
N HIS A 41 -14.84 -3.42 -17.41
CA HIS A 41 -16.09 -4.16 -17.22
C HIS A 41 -16.94 -3.63 -16.05
N ARG A 42 -16.29 -2.99 -15.06
CA ARG A 42 -16.98 -2.33 -13.94
C ARG A 42 -17.42 -0.90 -14.26
N GLY A 43 -17.19 -0.43 -15.49
CA GLY A 43 -17.55 0.90 -15.97
C GLY A 43 -16.59 2.00 -15.50
N ALA A 44 -15.33 1.69 -15.21
CA ALA A 44 -14.31 2.72 -15.03
C ALA A 44 -13.91 3.32 -16.38
N GLU A 45 -13.71 4.64 -16.43
CA GLU A 45 -13.09 5.30 -17.58
C GLU A 45 -11.60 4.96 -17.59
N ILE A 46 -11.12 4.28 -18.63
CA ILE A 46 -9.72 3.89 -18.74
C ILE A 46 -8.92 5.03 -19.37
N PHE A 47 -7.97 5.57 -18.61
CA PHE A 47 -6.97 6.51 -19.12
C PHE A 47 -5.64 5.79 -19.26
N ILE A 48 -5.24 5.51 -20.51
CA ILE A 48 -3.95 4.89 -20.80
C ILE A 48 -2.88 5.98 -20.88
N GLY A 49 -1.85 5.88 -20.04
CA GLY A 49 -0.72 6.80 -20.03
C GLY A 49 0.45 6.28 -19.23
N ASP A 50 1.50 7.09 -19.12
CA ASP A 50 2.66 6.81 -18.28
C ASP A 50 2.85 7.92 -17.22
N LEU A 51 2.97 7.53 -15.96
CA LEU A 51 3.25 8.46 -14.87
C LEU A 51 4.67 9.06 -14.93
N LEU A 52 5.53 8.51 -15.78
CA LEU A 52 6.83 9.10 -16.10
C LEU A 52 6.73 10.26 -17.11
N HIS A 53 5.56 10.46 -17.72
CA HIS A 53 5.32 11.56 -18.66
C HIS A 53 4.36 12.59 -18.04
N GLU A 54 4.87 13.77 -17.70
CA GLU A 54 4.11 14.89 -17.11
C GLU A 54 2.85 15.24 -17.94
N LYS A 55 2.95 15.20 -19.27
CA LYS A 55 1.80 15.47 -20.17
C LYS A 55 0.65 14.49 -19.97
N ASP A 56 0.93 13.23 -19.65
CA ASP A 56 -0.11 12.22 -19.41
C ASP A 56 -0.78 12.48 -18.06
N ILE A 57 -0.02 12.87 -17.03
CA ILE A 57 -0.56 13.30 -15.73
C ILE A 57 -1.44 14.55 -15.89
N GLN A 58 -0.96 15.55 -16.62
CA GLN A 58 -1.69 16.79 -16.89
C GLN A 58 -3.04 16.49 -17.57
N LYS A 59 -3.06 15.62 -18.61
CA LYS A 59 -4.30 15.23 -19.29
C LYS A 59 -5.22 14.42 -18.37
N ALA A 60 -4.67 13.48 -17.60
CA ALA A 60 -5.46 12.61 -16.73
C ALA A 60 -6.15 13.36 -15.58
N THR A 61 -5.62 14.50 -15.16
CA THR A 61 -6.15 15.30 -14.05
C THR A 61 -7.23 16.30 -14.47
N GLN A 62 -7.47 16.49 -15.78
CA GLN A 62 -8.50 17.40 -16.28
C GLN A 62 -9.91 16.96 -15.87
N GLY A 63 -10.69 17.89 -15.29
CA GLY A 63 -12.07 17.65 -14.85
C GLY A 63 -12.21 16.74 -13.62
N VAL A 64 -11.11 16.41 -12.96
CA VAL A 64 -11.10 15.54 -11.78
C VAL A 64 -11.41 16.35 -10.51
N LYS A 65 -12.23 15.77 -9.64
CA LYS A 65 -12.65 16.36 -8.37
C LYS A 65 -11.83 15.82 -7.20
N TYR A 66 -11.43 14.56 -7.26
CA TYR A 66 -10.69 13.85 -6.21
C TYR A 66 -9.57 13.02 -6.83
N ILE A 67 -8.39 13.01 -6.22
CA ILE A 67 -7.27 12.17 -6.65
C ILE A 67 -6.93 11.17 -5.55
N ILE A 68 -6.78 9.91 -5.96
CA ILE A 68 -6.26 8.83 -5.12
C ILE A 68 -4.95 8.34 -5.74
N SER A 69 -3.84 8.62 -5.05
CA SER A 69 -2.53 8.13 -5.41
C SER A 69 -2.23 6.80 -4.72
N ALA A 70 -2.39 5.71 -5.47
CA ALA A 70 -2.16 4.33 -5.03
C ALA A 70 -1.08 3.61 -5.86
N HIS A 71 -0.30 4.36 -6.64
CA HIS A 71 0.87 3.81 -7.35
C HIS A 71 2.09 3.77 -6.43
N GLY A 72 3.06 2.95 -6.81
CA GLY A 72 4.36 2.85 -6.17
C GLY A 72 5.25 1.91 -6.97
N SER A 73 6.54 1.90 -6.64
CA SER A 73 7.53 1.06 -7.31
C SER A 73 8.52 0.47 -6.31
N ASP A 74 8.78 -0.83 -6.42
CA ASP A 74 9.82 -1.49 -5.63
C ASP A 74 11.23 -1.18 -6.16
N SER A 75 11.36 -0.71 -7.41
CA SER A 75 12.65 -0.53 -8.09
C SER A 75 12.95 0.90 -8.53
N ASP A 76 11.95 1.79 -8.57
CA ASP A 76 12.08 3.17 -9.08
C ASP A 76 11.42 4.20 -8.16
N ALA A 77 11.97 4.32 -6.95
CA ALA A 77 11.45 5.24 -5.94
C ALA A 77 11.57 6.72 -6.34
N LEU A 78 12.55 7.09 -7.16
CA LEU A 78 12.75 8.50 -7.53
C LEU A 78 11.74 8.96 -8.58
N SER A 79 11.57 8.19 -9.66
CA SER A 79 10.74 8.64 -10.76
C SER A 79 9.26 8.41 -10.48
N LEU A 80 8.90 7.25 -9.93
CA LEU A 80 7.51 6.90 -9.63
C LEU A 80 7.08 7.35 -8.23
N ASP A 81 7.76 6.91 -7.16
CA ASP A 81 7.28 7.25 -5.80
C ASP A 81 7.45 8.73 -5.46
N TYR A 82 8.46 9.42 -5.99
CA TYR A 82 8.66 10.86 -5.77
C TYR A 82 8.13 11.72 -6.92
N ARG A 83 8.80 11.77 -8.08
CA ARG A 83 8.51 12.77 -9.14
C ARG A 83 7.07 12.73 -9.64
N ALA A 84 6.54 11.55 -9.96
CA ALA A 84 5.16 11.43 -10.43
C ALA A 84 4.13 11.92 -9.39
N ASN A 85 4.38 11.71 -8.10
CA ASN A 85 3.51 12.22 -7.05
C ASN A 85 3.61 13.74 -6.89
N ILE A 86 4.81 14.32 -7.00
CA ILE A 86 4.97 15.79 -6.99
C ILE A 86 4.18 16.42 -8.13
N GLU A 87 4.31 15.89 -9.35
CA GLU A 87 3.56 16.38 -10.51
C GLU A 87 2.04 16.21 -10.32
N LEU A 88 1.58 15.07 -9.79
CA LEU A 88 0.17 14.88 -9.46
C LEU A 88 -0.35 15.91 -8.46
N ILE A 89 0.45 16.28 -7.46
CA ILE A 89 0.09 17.30 -6.47
C ILE A 89 0.01 18.68 -7.12
N ASP A 90 0.96 19.02 -7.99
CA ASP A 90 0.96 20.30 -8.70
C ASP A 90 -0.24 20.43 -9.64
N GLN A 91 -0.56 19.37 -10.39
CA GLN A 91 -1.77 19.34 -11.23
C GLN A 91 -3.05 19.35 -10.40
N ALA A 92 -3.07 18.70 -9.24
CA ALA A 92 -4.20 18.75 -8.33
C ALA A 92 -4.48 20.18 -7.85
N LYS A 93 -3.43 20.93 -7.47
CA LYS A 93 -3.52 22.35 -7.10
C LYS A 93 -4.04 23.19 -8.26
N SER A 94 -3.41 23.05 -9.43
CA SER A 94 -3.75 23.82 -10.63
C SER A 94 -5.21 23.64 -11.07
N ASN A 95 -5.70 22.41 -10.99
CA ASN A 95 -7.07 22.06 -11.41
C ASN A 95 -8.12 22.24 -10.28
N GLY A 96 -7.73 22.68 -9.09
CA GLY A 96 -8.66 22.89 -7.98
C GLY A 96 -9.29 21.59 -7.45
N VAL A 97 -8.51 20.50 -7.39
CA VAL A 97 -8.96 19.22 -6.80
C VAL A 97 -9.39 19.44 -5.35
N GLU A 98 -10.57 18.93 -5.01
CA GLU A 98 -11.17 19.15 -3.69
C GLU A 98 -10.51 18.35 -2.57
N HIS A 99 -9.98 17.16 -2.90
CA HIS A 99 -9.29 16.29 -1.93
C HIS A 99 -8.28 15.35 -2.61
N PHE A 100 -7.09 15.21 -2.00
CA PHE A 100 -6.03 14.32 -2.45
C PHE A 100 -5.73 13.24 -1.41
N VAL A 101 -5.91 11.98 -1.76
CA VAL A 101 -5.56 10.83 -0.88
C VAL A 101 -4.26 10.21 -1.36
N PHE A 102 -3.27 10.12 -0.47
CA PHE A 102 -1.95 9.55 -0.77
C PHE A 102 -1.69 8.29 0.06
N ILE A 103 -1.32 7.19 -0.61
CA ILE A 103 -0.88 5.96 0.06
C ILE A 103 0.65 6.00 0.26
N SER A 104 1.04 6.31 1.49
CA SER A 104 2.42 6.32 1.96
C SER A 104 2.79 4.95 2.56
N VAL A 105 3.66 4.92 3.57
CA VAL A 105 4.10 3.73 4.30
C VAL A 105 4.31 4.07 5.77
N LEU A 106 3.94 3.17 6.68
CA LEU A 106 4.24 3.36 8.10
C LEU A 106 5.75 3.44 8.32
N GLY A 107 6.19 4.45 9.09
CA GLY A 107 7.60 4.67 9.38
C GLY A 107 8.36 5.47 8.32
N ALA A 108 7.67 6.08 7.34
CA ALA A 108 8.27 7.03 6.40
C ALA A 108 9.09 8.15 7.08
N ASP A 109 8.72 8.52 8.30
CA ASP A 109 9.35 9.53 9.14
C ASP A 109 10.52 9.04 10.00
N ARG A 110 10.82 7.73 10.02
CA ARG A 110 11.86 7.14 10.89
C ARG A 110 13.30 7.31 10.37
N GLY A 111 13.49 7.97 9.22
CA GLY A 111 14.82 8.34 8.73
C GLY A 111 15.67 7.18 8.18
N TYR A 112 15.05 6.11 7.66
CA TYR A 112 15.78 4.97 7.12
C TYR A 112 16.66 5.36 5.91
N GLU A 113 17.98 5.31 6.07
CA GLU A 113 18.92 5.80 5.05
C GLU A 113 18.99 4.89 3.81
N ASP A 114 18.93 3.57 3.99
CA ASP A 114 19.03 2.58 2.93
C ASP A 114 17.69 2.17 2.31
N ALA A 115 16.64 2.96 2.54
CA ALA A 115 15.28 2.71 2.05
C ALA A 115 14.79 3.86 1.16
N PRO A 116 15.16 3.90 -0.15
CA PRO A 116 14.78 4.96 -1.07
C PRO A 116 13.27 5.22 -1.15
N VAL A 117 12.45 4.17 -1.05
CA VAL A 117 10.98 4.29 -1.06
C VAL A 117 10.47 5.08 0.15
N PHE A 118 11.03 4.86 1.34
CA PHE A 118 10.64 5.60 2.55
C PHE A 118 11.02 7.07 2.44
N LYS A 119 12.23 7.36 1.93
CA LYS A 119 12.68 8.74 1.67
C LYS A 119 11.78 9.46 0.67
N ALA A 120 11.47 8.80 -0.46
CA ALA A 120 10.59 9.34 -1.49
C ALA A 120 9.19 9.64 -0.93
N LYS A 121 8.57 8.67 -0.27
CA LYS A 121 7.23 8.82 0.33
C LYS A 121 7.22 9.94 1.37
N ARG A 122 8.23 10.03 2.26
CA ARG A 122 8.33 11.11 3.24
C ARG A 122 8.47 12.50 2.60
N ALA A 123 9.21 12.60 1.49
CA ALA A 123 9.34 13.86 0.77
C ALA A 123 8.01 14.27 0.11
N VAL A 124 7.26 13.33 -0.46
CA VAL A 124 5.92 13.56 -1.00
C VAL A 124 4.93 13.97 0.09
N GLU A 125 4.96 13.32 1.25
CA GLU A 125 4.12 13.72 2.40
C GLU A 125 4.33 15.19 2.73
N ARG A 126 5.58 15.62 2.94
CA ARG A 126 5.91 17.01 3.26
C ARG A 126 5.47 17.99 2.17
N TYR A 127 5.60 17.59 0.90
CA TYR A 127 5.16 18.41 -0.21
C TYR A 127 3.63 18.56 -0.26
N LEU A 128 2.90 17.46 -0.04
CA LEU A 128 1.44 17.46 0.03
C LEU A 128 0.95 18.28 1.24
N GLU A 129 1.58 18.15 2.40
CA GLU A 129 1.28 18.95 3.60
C GLU A 129 1.43 20.46 3.32
N ALA A 130 2.49 20.86 2.61
CA ALA A 130 2.76 22.25 2.25
C ALA A 130 1.98 22.75 1.02
N SER A 131 1.22 21.87 0.35
CA SER A 131 0.59 22.15 -0.93
C SER A 131 -0.58 23.15 -0.84
N GLY A 132 -1.26 23.20 0.31
CA GLY A 132 -2.52 23.92 0.51
C GLY A 132 -3.77 23.14 0.06
N LEU A 133 -3.63 21.93 -0.48
CA LEU A 133 -4.75 21.04 -0.79
C LEU A 133 -5.37 20.48 0.49
N ASN A 134 -6.66 20.12 0.42
CA ASN A 134 -7.18 19.16 1.39
C ASN A 134 -6.60 17.79 1.07
N TYR A 135 -6.07 17.11 2.08
CA TYR A 135 -5.45 15.81 1.86
C TYR A 135 -5.79 14.79 2.94
N THR A 136 -5.54 13.53 2.63
CA THR A 136 -5.37 12.47 3.62
C THR A 136 -4.17 11.63 3.22
N ILE A 137 -3.20 11.50 4.12
CA ILE A 137 -2.05 10.61 3.94
C ILE A 137 -2.32 9.36 4.75
N LEU A 138 -2.32 8.19 4.11
CA LEU A 138 -2.52 6.91 4.75
C LEU A 138 -1.20 6.15 4.78
N ARG A 139 -0.76 5.75 5.98
CA ARG A 139 0.49 5.02 6.23
C ARG A 139 0.20 3.57 6.62
N PRO A 140 -0.04 2.66 5.66
CA PRO A 140 -0.26 1.26 5.95
C PRO A 140 0.97 0.62 6.60
N SER A 141 0.76 -0.21 7.62
CA SER A 141 1.81 -0.94 8.34
C SER A 141 2.21 -2.26 7.68
N GLY A 142 1.36 -2.78 6.81
CA GLY A 142 1.57 -4.02 6.06
C GLY A 142 0.26 -4.48 5.43
N LEU A 143 0.29 -4.98 4.20
CA LEU A 143 -0.92 -5.35 3.46
C LEU A 143 -1.16 -6.85 3.53
N ALA A 144 -2.35 -7.26 3.96
CA ALA A 144 -2.71 -8.68 4.03
C ALA A 144 -2.62 -9.39 2.67
N SER A 145 -2.82 -8.67 1.56
CA SER A 145 -2.66 -9.22 0.21
C SER A 145 -1.23 -9.69 -0.09
N ASN A 146 -0.22 -9.11 0.56
CA ASN A 146 1.18 -9.47 0.35
C ASN A 146 1.49 -10.86 0.94
N LEU A 147 0.63 -11.36 1.83
CA LEU A 147 0.74 -12.70 2.40
C LEU A 147 0.05 -13.78 1.53
N LEU A 148 -0.74 -13.39 0.52
CA LEU A 148 -1.49 -14.34 -0.31
C LEU A 148 -0.60 -15.36 -1.04
N PRO A 149 0.51 -14.97 -1.70
CA PRO A 149 1.41 -15.96 -2.30
C PRO A 149 2.03 -16.90 -1.26
N LEU A 150 2.29 -16.40 -0.05
CA LEU A 150 2.91 -17.18 1.02
C LEU A 150 1.95 -18.18 1.64
N VAL A 151 0.68 -17.79 1.87
CA VAL A 151 -0.35 -18.70 2.39
C VAL A 151 -0.72 -19.78 1.39
N GLU A 152 -0.74 -19.48 0.08
CA GLU A 152 -0.95 -20.48 -0.98
C GLU A 152 0.18 -21.50 -1.02
N ARG A 153 1.44 -21.05 -0.99
CA ARG A 153 2.59 -21.97 -0.89
C ARG A 153 2.55 -22.79 0.39
N PHE A 154 2.13 -22.19 1.51
CA PHE A 154 1.98 -22.89 2.78
C PHE A 154 0.88 -23.96 2.72
N ARG A 155 -0.24 -23.69 2.05
CA ARG A 155 -1.33 -24.66 1.85
C ARG A 155 -0.79 -25.96 1.27
N GLU A 156 0.01 -25.84 0.21
CA GLU A 156 0.65 -26.98 -0.47
C GLU A 156 1.71 -27.66 0.40
N THR A 157 2.65 -26.88 0.95
CA THR A 157 3.90 -27.44 1.51
C THR A 157 3.91 -27.60 3.03
N GLY A 158 3.09 -26.83 3.76
CA GLY A 158 3.19 -26.66 5.22
C GLY A 158 4.41 -25.87 5.68
N LEU A 159 5.21 -25.33 4.74
CA LEU A 159 6.44 -24.63 5.01
C LEU A 159 6.21 -23.12 5.10
N TYR A 160 6.78 -22.49 6.13
CA TYR A 160 6.85 -21.04 6.25
C TYR A 160 8.29 -20.57 6.46
N LEU A 161 8.77 -19.73 5.55
CA LEU A 161 10.08 -19.08 5.67
C LEU A 161 9.91 -17.76 6.41
N LEU A 162 10.37 -17.71 7.67
CA LEU A 162 10.43 -16.48 8.44
C LEU A 162 11.82 -15.87 8.26
N ILE A 163 11.89 -14.58 7.94
CA ILE A 163 13.15 -13.87 7.83
C ILE A 163 13.23 -12.81 8.93
N GLY A 164 14.33 -12.84 9.69
CA GLY A 164 14.59 -11.93 10.81
C GLY A 164 14.04 -12.38 12.15
N ASP A 165 13.77 -11.42 13.04
CA ASP A 165 13.34 -11.76 14.40
C ASP A 165 11.87 -12.21 14.42
N ARG A 166 11.64 -13.38 15.00
CA ARG A 166 10.31 -13.98 15.19
C ARG A 166 9.42 -13.15 16.10
N LYS A 167 10.02 -12.40 17.03
CA LYS A 167 9.34 -11.57 18.04
C LYS A 167 9.07 -10.14 17.56
N ASN A 168 9.52 -9.76 16.38
CA ASN A 168 9.18 -8.45 15.83
C ASN A 168 7.66 -8.36 15.64
N ARG A 169 7.10 -7.24 16.08
CA ARG A 169 5.67 -6.94 15.98
C ARG A 169 5.30 -6.40 14.61
N THR A 170 4.10 -6.76 14.16
CA THR A 170 3.46 -6.23 12.98
C THR A 170 1.96 -6.10 13.19
N SER A 171 1.35 -5.08 12.60
CA SER A 171 -0.11 -5.06 12.37
C SER A 171 -0.33 -5.16 10.87
N ILE A 172 -1.23 -6.01 10.41
CA ILE A 172 -1.43 -6.27 8.98
C ILE A 172 -2.85 -5.88 8.61
N VAL A 173 -3.00 -4.84 7.80
CA VAL A 173 -4.32 -4.32 7.42
C VAL A 173 -4.92 -5.14 6.28
N SER A 174 -6.22 -5.43 6.38
CA SER A 174 -7.01 -5.94 5.27
C SER A 174 -6.96 -4.94 4.11
N THR A 175 -6.61 -5.43 2.92
CA THR A 175 -6.61 -4.57 1.73
C THR A 175 -8.00 -4.10 1.31
N ASP A 176 -9.06 -4.77 1.75
CA ASP A 176 -10.43 -4.33 1.55
C ASP A 176 -10.77 -3.16 2.49
N ASP A 177 -10.36 -3.22 3.76
CA ASP A 177 -10.55 -2.11 4.69
C ASP A 177 -9.71 -0.88 4.34
N LEU A 178 -8.44 -1.07 3.95
CA LEU A 178 -7.63 0.04 3.46
C LEU A 178 -8.28 0.70 2.23
N ALA A 179 -8.84 -0.07 1.31
CA ALA A 179 -9.53 0.49 0.15
C ALA A 179 -10.81 1.26 0.56
N ARG A 180 -11.54 0.79 1.57
CA ARG A 180 -12.68 1.53 2.13
C ARG A 180 -12.23 2.84 2.77
N ILE A 181 -11.21 2.81 3.63
CA ILE A 181 -10.60 3.99 4.26
C ILE A 181 -10.19 5.01 3.18
N VAL A 182 -9.52 4.57 2.12
CA VAL A 182 -9.12 5.43 1.00
C VAL A 182 -10.31 6.15 0.36
N VAL A 183 -11.39 5.44 0.07
CA VAL A 183 -12.59 6.02 -0.55
C VAL A 183 -13.31 6.96 0.42
N ASP A 184 -13.44 6.57 1.69
CA ASP A 184 -14.18 7.34 2.70
C ASP A 184 -13.42 8.61 3.11
N SER A 185 -12.09 8.62 2.98
CA SER A 185 -11.21 9.75 3.33
C SER A 185 -11.56 11.06 2.63
N VAL A 186 -12.19 11.01 1.44
CA VAL A 186 -12.63 12.21 0.71
C VAL A 186 -13.90 12.86 1.28
N THR A 187 -14.61 12.15 2.17
CA THR A 187 -15.90 12.58 2.73
C THR A 187 -15.89 12.69 4.25
N VAL A 188 -15.06 11.89 4.94
CA VAL A 188 -14.96 11.88 6.40
C VAL A 188 -14.18 13.11 6.86
N ALA A 189 -14.84 14.00 7.60
CA ALA A 189 -14.23 15.24 8.08
C ALA A 189 -12.99 14.99 8.95
N GLY A 190 -13.01 13.92 9.77
CA GLY A 190 -11.88 13.50 10.61
C GLY A 190 -10.66 13.00 9.83
N ALA A 191 -10.76 12.77 8.52
CA ALA A 191 -9.65 12.39 7.67
C ALA A 191 -8.98 13.58 6.96
N ARG A 192 -9.59 14.77 7.01
CA ARG A 192 -9.11 15.96 6.31
C ARG A 192 -7.85 16.52 6.98
N ASN A 193 -6.82 16.75 6.16
CA ASN A 193 -5.50 17.22 6.55
C ASN A 193 -4.86 16.36 7.64
N GLN A 194 -5.06 15.05 7.55
CA GLN A 194 -4.50 14.08 8.48
C GLN A 194 -3.45 13.19 7.84
N ILE A 195 -2.50 12.75 8.67
CA ILE A 195 -1.60 11.63 8.41
C ILE A 195 -2.01 10.50 9.34
N LEU A 196 -2.59 9.44 8.78
CA LEU A 196 -3.17 8.35 9.55
C LEU A 196 -2.32 7.09 9.40
N PRO A 197 -1.77 6.55 10.50
CA PRO A 197 -1.23 5.19 10.50
C PRO A 197 -2.38 4.19 10.31
N VAL A 198 -2.18 3.19 9.44
CA VAL A 198 -3.23 2.22 9.08
C VAL A 198 -2.74 0.80 9.32
N GLY A 199 -3.17 0.22 10.43
CA GLY A 199 -2.88 -1.16 10.81
C GLY A 199 -4.10 -2.07 10.70
N GLY A 200 -3.87 -3.38 10.83
CA GLY A 200 -4.92 -4.31 11.19
C GLY A 200 -5.28 -4.19 12.67
N PRO A 201 -6.39 -4.81 13.12
CA PRO A 201 -6.86 -4.73 14.50
C PRO A 201 -5.94 -5.44 15.51
N GLU A 202 -5.05 -6.30 15.03
CA GLU A 202 -4.18 -7.15 15.84
C GLU A 202 -2.72 -6.72 15.74
N ILE A 203 -2.05 -6.63 16.89
CA ILE A 203 -0.59 -6.55 16.97
C ILE A 203 -0.07 -7.97 17.09
N LEU A 204 0.43 -8.50 15.98
CA LEU A 204 0.93 -9.86 15.83
C LEU A 204 2.44 -9.90 15.99
N LEU A 205 2.98 -10.98 16.56
CA LEU A 205 4.37 -11.34 16.37
C LEU A 205 4.53 -11.97 14.98
N ARG A 206 5.71 -11.86 14.36
CA ARG A 206 5.94 -12.52 13.06
C ARG A 206 5.74 -14.03 13.09
N GLU A 207 5.99 -14.67 14.23
CA GLU A 207 5.70 -16.10 14.41
C GLU A 207 4.20 -16.43 14.53
N ASP A 208 3.33 -15.45 14.75
CA ASP A 208 1.88 -15.68 14.80
C ASP A 208 1.30 -15.87 13.39
N ILE A 209 1.91 -15.29 12.35
CA ILE A 209 1.47 -15.43 10.96
C ILE A 209 1.42 -16.91 10.50
N PRO A 210 2.50 -17.71 10.61
CA PRO A 210 2.42 -19.13 10.27
C PRO A 210 1.43 -19.92 11.15
N ARG A 211 1.20 -19.49 12.40
CA ARG A 211 0.18 -20.11 13.27
C ARG A 211 -1.23 -19.82 12.77
N ILE A 212 -1.51 -18.61 12.28
CA ILE A 212 -2.76 -18.26 11.61
C ILE A 212 -2.96 -19.17 10.39
N PHE A 213 -1.93 -19.33 9.55
CA PHE A 213 -2.02 -20.21 8.39
C PHE A 213 -2.31 -21.66 8.80
N GLY A 214 -1.64 -22.12 9.85
CA GLY A 214 -1.86 -23.46 10.40
C GLY A 214 -3.28 -23.68 10.91
N ARG A 215 -3.91 -22.68 11.53
CA ARG A 215 -5.32 -22.74 11.93
C ARG A 215 -6.29 -22.73 10.75
N ILE A 216 -5.97 -22.01 9.67
CA ILE A 216 -6.80 -21.97 8.46
C ILE A 216 -6.85 -23.34 7.78
N PHE A 217 -5.71 -24.01 7.66
CA PHE A 217 -5.60 -25.29 6.95
C PHE A 217 -5.54 -26.52 7.85
N VAL A 218 -5.70 -26.36 9.17
CA VAL A 218 -5.56 -27.42 10.18
C VAL A 218 -4.24 -28.18 9.99
N LYS A 219 -3.13 -27.43 9.92
CA LYS A 219 -1.80 -27.93 9.58
C LYS A 219 -0.74 -27.31 10.48
N GLU A 220 0.08 -28.13 11.14
CA GLU A 220 1.18 -27.60 11.95
C GLU A 220 2.26 -26.96 11.06
N PRO A 221 2.65 -25.70 11.30
CA PRO A 221 3.59 -25.01 10.43
C PRO A 221 5.04 -25.45 10.68
N VAL A 222 5.72 -25.89 9.62
CA VAL A 222 7.18 -26.06 9.64
C VAL A 222 7.82 -24.70 9.39
N ILE A 223 8.33 -24.07 10.45
CA ILE A 223 8.91 -22.72 10.37
C ILE A 223 10.43 -22.81 10.22
N ILE A 224 10.94 -22.40 9.07
CA ILE A 224 12.38 -22.18 8.85
C ILE A 224 12.66 -20.71 9.14
N ASN A 225 13.46 -20.45 10.18
CA ASN A 225 13.89 -19.09 10.50
C ASN A 225 15.24 -18.80 9.84
N SER A 226 15.24 -17.90 8.86
CA SER A 226 16.44 -17.45 8.17
C SER A 226 16.97 -16.15 8.78
N PRO A 227 18.26 -16.10 9.14
CA PRO A 227 18.84 -14.87 9.68
C PRO A 227 18.91 -13.77 8.62
N LEU A 228 18.80 -12.50 9.07
CA LEU A 228 18.76 -11.33 8.18
C LEU A 228 20.00 -11.20 7.30
N PHE A 229 21.18 -11.63 7.77
CA PHE A 229 22.42 -11.50 7.01
C PHE A 229 22.41 -12.28 5.67
N LEU A 230 21.51 -13.26 5.50
CA LEU A 230 21.35 -13.93 4.21
C LEU A 230 20.79 -12.98 3.14
N ILE A 231 19.93 -12.04 3.54
CA ILE A 231 19.45 -10.97 2.66
C ILE A 231 20.59 -10.00 2.35
N ASP A 232 21.45 -9.70 3.33
CA ASP A 232 22.61 -8.82 3.15
C ASP A 232 23.60 -9.43 2.14
N GLY A 233 23.85 -10.74 2.22
CA GLY A 233 24.68 -11.48 1.26
C GLY A 233 24.09 -11.49 -0.15
N LEU A 234 22.78 -11.71 -0.29
CA LEU A 234 22.08 -11.64 -1.58
C LEU A 234 22.11 -10.21 -2.16
N GLN A 235 21.94 -9.19 -1.31
CA GLN A 235 22.02 -7.79 -1.72
C GLN A 235 23.41 -7.43 -2.22
N GLY A 236 24.47 -7.86 -1.52
CA GLY A 236 25.85 -7.66 -1.95
C GLY A 236 26.15 -8.36 -3.29
N ALA A 237 25.75 -9.62 -3.43
CA ALA A 237 26.04 -10.42 -4.63
C ALA A 237 25.26 -9.93 -5.87
N LEU A 238 23.94 -9.71 -5.74
CA LEU A 238 23.09 -9.28 -6.86
C LEU A 238 23.27 -7.79 -7.18
N GLY A 239 23.64 -6.98 -6.18
CA GLY A 239 23.86 -5.54 -6.34
C GLY A 239 25.04 -5.20 -7.26
N LEU A 240 26.04 -6.09 -7.37
CA LEU A 240 27.16 -5.93 -8.30
C LEU A 240 26.74 -5.93 -9.77
N PHE A 241 25.61 -6.58 -10.09
CA PHE A 241 25.12 -6.73 -11.46
C PHE A 241 23.92 -5.81 -11.76
N ASN A 242 23.22 -5.30 -10.73
CA ASN A 242 22.07 -4.43 -10.92
C ASN A 242 21.85 -3.46 -9.74
N PRO A 243 22.17 -2.17 -9.90
CA PRO A 243 21.95 -1.14 -8.88
C PRO A 243 20.47 -0.95 -8.46
N GLN A 244 19.51 -1.28 -9.32
CA GLN A 244 18.08 -1.20 -8.96
C GLN A 244 17.70 -2.33 -8.00
N ILE A 245 18.24 -3.53 -8.20
CA ILE A 245 18.04 -4.67 -7.29
C ILE A 245 18.63 -4.36 -5.92
N GLN A 246 19.79 -3.70 -5.85
CA GLN A 246 20.41 -3.29 -4.60
C GLN A 246 19.49 -2.37 -3.77
N LYS A 247 18.82 -1.40 -4.42
CA LYS A 247 17.89 -0.45 -3.78
C LYS A 247 16.59 -1.13 -3.33
N ALA A 248 16.04 -2.01 -4.16
CA ALA A 248 14.85 -2.80 -3.84
C ALA A 248 15.10 -3.70 -2.62
N LEU A 249 16.24 -4.39 -2.60
CA LEU A 249 16.65 -5.24 -1.49
C LEU A 249 16.96 -4.44 -0.21
N GLY A 250 17.48 -3.22 -0.30
CA GLY A 250 17.66 -2.35 0.87
C GLY A 250 16.33 -1.97 1.55
N THR A 251 15.31 -1.65 0.74
CA THR A 251 13.95 -1.42 1.25
C THR A 251 13.36 -2.68 1.87
N TYR A 252 13.49 -3.83 1.20
CA TYR A 252 13.02 -5.12 1.71
C TYR A 252 13.72 -5.51 3.02
N ARG A 253 15.03 -5.33 3.10
CA ARG A 253 15.82 -5.53 4.31
C ARG A 253 15.33 -4.63 5.45
N THR A 254 15.02 -3.36 5.17
CA THR A 254 14.48 -2.42 6.16
C THR A 254 13.14 -2.90 6.71
N LEU A 255 12.24 -3.38 5.84
CA LEU A 255 10.96 -3.97 6.23
C LEU A 255 11.17 -5.21 7.13
N LEU A 256 12.13 -6.06 6.79
CA LEU A 256 12.44 -7.26 7.55
C LEU A 256 13.22 -6.99 8.85
N ALA A 257 14.00 -5.92 8.95
CA ALA A 257 14.78 -5.63 10.15
C ALA A 257 13.97 -4.91 11.25
N ASN A 258 12.90 -4.20 10.88
CA ASN A 258 12.17 -3.32 11.79
C ASN A 258 10.74 -3.81 12.11
N GLU A 259 10.16 -3.25 13.16
CA GLU A 259 8.76 -3.46 13.54
C GLU A 259 7.85 -2.43 12.86
N PHE A 260 6.74 -2.91 12.28
CA PHE A 260 5.73 -2.07 11.62
C PHE A 260 4.36 -2.45 12.15
N PHE A 261 3.98 -1.81 13.25
CA PHE A 261 2.67 -1.98 13.86
C PHE A 261 2.10 -0.62 14.28
N CYS A 262 0.77 -0.52 14.31
CA CYS A 262 0.05 0.57 14.93
C CYS A 262 -0.28 0.20 16.38
N THR A 263 -0.18 1.16 17.28
CA THR A 263 -0.60 1.04 18.67
C THR A 263 -2.11 0.83 18.78
N LYS A 264 -2.57 0.34 19.93
CA LYS A 264 -4.01 0.15 20.17
C LYS A 264 -4.80 1.47 20.05
N ASP A 265 -4.21 2.58 20.49
CA ASP A 265 -4.86 3.90 20.42
C ASP A 265 -4.94 4.40 18.97
N GLU A 266 -3.90 4.20 18.16
CA GLU A 266 -3.94 4.53 16.72
C GLU A 266 -4.99 3.71 15.99
N ILE A 267 -5.11 2.41 16.29
CA ILE A 267 -6.13 1.51 15.74
C ILE A 267 -7.52 2.00 16.13
N ALA A 268 -7.77 2.23 17.43
CA ALA A 268 -9.06 2.69 17.93
C ALA A 268 -9.45 4.06 17.36
N ASN A 269 -8.49 4.98 17.22
CA ASN A 269 -8.71 6.27 16.59
C ASN A 269 -9.10 6.13 15.11
N LEU A 270 -8.43 5.24 14.37
CA LEU A 270 -8.77 4.97 12.97
C LEU A 270 -10.19 4.41 12.84
N GLU A 271 -10.55 3.43 13.66
CA GLU A 271 -11.89 2.84 13.71
C GLU A 271 -12.97 3.87 14.07
N ALA A 272 -12.66 4.79 14.99
CA ALA A 272 -13.54 5.89 15.36
C ALA A 272 -13.74 6.90 14.22
N ILE A 273 -12.67 7.29 13.52
CA ILE A 273 -12.74 8.24 12.40
C ILE A 273 -13.63 7.69 11.27
N PHE A 274 -13.44 6.41 10.91
CA PHE A 274 -14.15 5.80 9.78
C PHE A 274 -15.43 5.04 10.18
N ASN A 275 -15.73 5.00 11.49
CA ASN A 275 -16.91 4.37 12.06
C ASN A 275 -17.07 2.89 11.67
N PHE A 276 -16.00 2.10 11.81
CA PHE A 276 -16.07 0.65 11.60
C PHE A 276 -14.93 -0.11 12.29
N GLN A 277 -15.14 -1.41 12.49
CA GLN A 277 -14.14 -2.32 13.05
C GLN A 277 -13.29 -2.98 11.96
N LEU A 278 -11.97 -2.94 12.10
CA LEU A 278 -11.04 -3.48 11.12
C LEU A 278 -11.10 -5.02 11.10
N GLU A 279 -10.97 -5.59 9.92
CA GLU A 279 -10.96 -7.03 9.67
C GLU A 279 -9.61 -7.62 10.13
N THR A 280 -9.68 -8.68 10.95
CA THR A 280 -8.51 -9.48 11.36
C THR A 280 -7.84 -10.13 10.16
N LEU A 281 -6.55 -10.44 10.30
CA LEU A 281 -5.82 -11.15 9.23
C LEU A 281 -6.42 -12.54 8.94
N ASP A 282 -6.84 -13.28 9.97
CA ASP A 282 -7.46 -14.61 9.83
C ASP A 282 -8.72 -14.55 8.96
N ASN A 283 -9.67 -13.66 9.29
CA ASN A 283 -10.90 -13.46 8.51
C ASN A 283 -10.62 -13.06 7.05
N PHE A 284 -9.69 -12.14 6.83
CA PHE A 284 -9.33 -11.72 5.46
C PHE A 284 -8.83 -12.92 4.64
N LEU A 285 -7.93 -13.73 5.20
CA LEU A 285 -7.35 -14.88 4.51
C LEU A 285 -8.40 -15.97 4.23
N ARG A 286 -9.25 -16.30 5.21
CA ARG A 286 -10.37 -17.24 5.04
C ARG A 286 -11.30 -16.85 3.89
N ARG A 287 -11.73 -15.59 3.90
CA ARG A 287 -12.60 -15.03 2.85
C ARG A 287 -11.94 -15.08 1.47
N TYR A 288 -10.63 -14.83 1.38
CA TYR A 288 -9.91 -14.86 0.11
C TYR A 288 -9.70 -16.28 -0.42
N LEU A 289 -9.41 -17.22 0.49
CA LEU A 289 -9.14 -18.62 0.18
C LEU A 289 -10.43 -19.45 0.02
N ALA A 290 -11.59 -18.86 0.32
CA ALA A 290 -12.91 -19.50 0.34
C ALA A 290 -12.96 -20.74 1.26
N VAL A 291 -12.37 -20.63 2.45
CA VAL A 291 -12.29 -21.66 3.50
C VAL A 291 -12.71 -21.13 4.87
#